data_AF-A0A7C7FWN8-F1
#
_entry.id   AF-A0A7C7FWN8-F1
#
_cell.length_a   1.000
_cell.length_b   1.000
_cell.length_c   1.000
_cell.angle_alpha   90.00
_cell.angle_beta   90.00
_cell.angle_gamma   90.00
#
_symmetry.space_group_name_H-M   'P 1'
#
loop_
_entity.id
_entity.type
_entity.pdbx_description
1 polymer ?
#
loop_
_entity_poly.entity_id
_entity_poly.type
_entity_poly.pdbx_seq_one_letter_code
_entity_poly.pdbx_strand_id
1 'polypeptide(L)'
;GTNLSLEAFNSNTELPAIFSAGNWKDILRAENVATEFNLDYILLGGGDGYKRATAIKTTGSTLIVPVVYPTPYDLSDPYLARFISLAELKHWELAPSNASLLNDAGVPFCFTSQGLKSPLEFLPAVRLAVERGLPESVALAAMTSTPADLIGVSDIVGSIKPGLKANILVTDGPLFDKETKLVEHWVSGTPTIMFDRDAVDISGEYDISISNLTGSDGIKHIVVKGKSSKVGSDKGWSATHEVNDTTSHNVSVSLDNRTIVLGFETDNGPLRLTGNVWMESRIWEGAALSSEGDWVSWSAVKTESKSESETESEAEAKQDSTKTATDIVMGQVFYPFSAYGSPEKTSALDQTKKAVVIRGAKVWTCEDEGILEEADVLLYEGKILGVGARLNVAEFLSADVEVEEVNGRGMHVTPGIIDEHSHIAIERGVNESTQASSAEVWIGHSLNSEDVNIYRQLA
;
A
#
# COMPACT_ATOMS: atom_id res chain seq x y z
N GLY A 1 2.05 -44.64 20.14
CA GLY A 1 3.12 -43.65 19.89
C GLY A 1 2.55 -42.28 20.15
N THR A 2 3.31 -41.39 20.77
CA THR A 2 2.89 -40.01 20.99
C THR A 2 3.00 -39.23 19.69
N ASN A 3 1.94 -38.53 19.29
CA ASN A 3 2.00 -37.60 18.16
C ASN A 3 2.60 -36.29 18.65
N LEU A 4 3.90 -36.09 18.42
CA LEU A 4 4.64 -34.92 18.89
C LEU A 4 4.07 -33.60 18.32
N SER A 5 3.49 -33.62 17.12
CA SER A 5 2.86 -32.44 16.51
C SER A 5 1.60 -32.03 17.27
N LEU A 6 0.79 -33.01 17.68
CA LEU A 6 -0.41 -32.74 18.49
C LEU A 6 -0.05 -32.30 19.91
N GLU A 7 0.99 -32.88 20.50
CA GLU A 7 1.50 -32.45 21.80
C GLU A 7 2.01 -31.00 21.75
N ALA A 8 2.80 -30.65 20.73
CA ALA A 8 3.26 -29.28 20.52
C ALA A 8 2.12 -28.31 20.19
N PHE A 9 1.09 -28.74 19.46
CA PHE A 9 -0.09 -27.94 19.22
C PHE A 9 -0.80 -27.61 20.53
N ASN A 10 -1.09 -28.64 21.34
CA ASN A 10 -1.75 -28.50 22.63
C ASN A 10 -0.94 -27.63 23.60
N SER A 11 0.40 -27.75 23.62
CA SER A 11 1.26 -26.95 24.50
C SER A 11 1.29 -25.46 24.16
N ASN A 12 0.92 -25.10 22.91
CA ASN A 12 0.94 -23.72 22.42
C ASN A 12 -0.45 -23.09 22.29
N THR A 13 -1.51 -23.77 22.75
CA THR A 13 -2.90 -23.28 22.64
C THR A 13 -3.17 -21.97 23.36
N GLU A 14 -2.37 -21.62 24.38
CA GLU A 14 -2.45 -20.34 25.09
C GLU A 14 -1.75 -19.19 24.36
N LEU A 15 -0.94 -19.47 23.34
CA LEU A 15 -0.24 -18.46 22.56
C LEU A 15 -1.08 -18.01 21.36
N PRO A 16 -0.96 -16.73 20.94
CA PRO A 16 -1.56 -16.26 19.69
C PRO A 16 -1.10 -17.13 18.51
N ALA A 17 -2.06 -17.70 17.79
CA ALA A 17 -1.79 -18.57 16.65
C ALA A 17 -1.91 -17.78 15.33
N ILE A 18 -0.82 -17.71 14.57
CA ILE A 18 -0.80 -17.06 13.25
C ILE A 18 -0.85 -18.14 12.16
N PHE A 19 -1.87 -18.08 11.30
CA PHE A 19 -2.01 -18.98 10.17
C PHE A 19 -1.65 -18.26 8.86
N SER A 20 -0.63 -18.77 8.16
CA SER A 20 -0.22 -18.23 6.86
C SER A 20 -1.15 -18.68 5.74
N ALA A 21 -2.28 -17.99 5.60
CA ALA A 21 -3.30 -18.31 4.60
C ALA A 21 -2.87 -17.92 3.18
N GLY A 22 -2.21 -16.77 3.00
CA GLY A 22 -1.88 -16.27 1.67
C GLY A 22 -3.08 -15.56 1.03
N ASN A 23 -3.55 -16.01 -0.12
CA ASN A 23 -4.59 -15.27 -0.87
C ASN A 23 -5.94 -15.21 -0.13
N TRP A 24 -6.84 -14.33 -0.59
CA TRP A 24 -8.18 -14.18 -0.01
C TRP A 24 -9.03 -15.46 0.04
N LYS A 25 -8.87 -16.41 -0.89
CA LYS A 25 -9.63 -17.68 -0.86
C LYS A 25 -9.15 -18.53 0.29
N ASP A 26 -7.84 -18.63 0.42
CA ASP A 26 -7.20 -19.42 1.46
C ASP A 26 -7.44 -18.80 2.85
N ILE A 27 -7.65 -17.48 2.95
CA ILE A 27 -8.17 -16.83 4.17
C ILE A 27 -9.55 -17.40 4.54
N LEU A 28 -10.50 -17.44 3.59
CA LEU A 28 -11.85 -17.97 3.85
C LEU A 28 -11.84 -19.49 4.12
N ARG A 29 -10.94 -20.24 3.46
CA ARG A 29 -10.77 -21.68 3.72
C ARG A 29 -10.16 -21.94 5.10
N ALA A 30 -9.16 -21.16 5.49
CA ALA A 30 -8.54 -21.26 6.81
C ALA A 30 -9.58 -21.00 7.91
N GLU A 31 -10.51 -20.06 7.69
CA GLU A 31 -11.61 -19.83 8.63
C GLU A 31 -12.54 -21.04 8.74
N ASN A 32 -12.90 -21.71 7.65
CA ASN A 32 -13.74 -22.90 7.73
C ASN A 32 -13.10 -23.98 8.63
N VAL A 33 -11.78 -24.17 8.51
CA VAL A 33 -11.01 -25.07 9.38
C VAL A 33 -10.99 -24.54 10.81
N ALA A 34 -10.78 -23.23 11.00
CA ALA A 34 -10.76 -22.61 12.33
C ALA A 34 -12.10 -22.84 13.06
N THR A 35 -13.21 -22.57 12.38
CA THR A 35 -14.57 -22.76 12.90
C THR A 35 -14.85 -24.24 13.21
N GLU A 36 -14.49 -25.17 12.32
CA GLU A 36 -14.71 -26.62 12.53
C GLU A 36 -14.06 -27.12 13.83
N PHE A 37 -12.84 -26.64 14.11
CA PHE A 37 -12.05 -27.08 15.27
C PHE A 37 -12.07 -26.09 16.45
N ASN A 38 -12.91 -25.04 16.38
CA ASN A 38 -13.01 -23.98 17.38
C ASN A 38 -11.64 -23.36 17.74
N LEU A 39 -10.91 -22.93 16.72
CA LEU A 39 -9.59 -22.31 16.79
C LEU A 39 -9.71 -20.82 16.50
N ASP A 40 -8.89 -20.01 17.16
CA ASP A 40 -8.82 -18.57 16.96
C ASP A 40 -7.49 -18.22 16.29
N TYR A 41 -7.53 -17.93 14.98
CA TYR A 41 -6.34 -17.64 14.20
C TYR A 41 -6.27 -16.17 13.80
N ILE A 42 -5.07 -15.61 13.91
CA ILE A 42 -4.69 -14.40 13.21
C ILE A 42 -4.23 -14.81 11.81
N LEU A 43 -4.90 -14.31 10.77
CA LEU A 43 -4.68 -14.78 9.41
C LEU A 43 -3.69 -13.87 8.68
N LEU A 44 -2.54 -14.42 8.30
CA LEU A 44 -1.60 -13.72 7.43
C LEU A 44 -2.08 -13.83 5.97
N GLY A 45 -2.42 -12.69 5.40
CA GLY A 45 -2.91 -12.55 4.04
C GLY A 45 -1.81 -12.33 3.01
N GLY A 46 -2.23 -12.27 1.74
CA GLY A 46 -1.36 -12.18 0.56
C GLY A 46 -1.45 -10.83 -0.17
N GLY A 47 -2.10 -9.83 0.43
CA GLY A 47 -2.26 -8.49 -0.16
C GLY A 47 -3.42 -8.36 -1.14
N ASP A 48 -4.30 -9.37 -1.24
CA ASP A 48 -5.45 -9.37 -2.15
C ASP A 48 -6.81 -9.58 -1.48
N GLY A 49 -6.87 -9.36 -0.16
CA GLY A 49 -8.08 -9.45 0.65
C GLY A 49 -9.22 -8.53 0.18
N TYR A 50 -8.89 -7.38 -0.41
CA TYR A 50 -9.85 -6.42 -0.96
C TYR A 50 -10.81 -7.04 -1.99
N LYS A 51 -10.41 -8.10 -2.68
CA LYS A 51 -11.26 -8.81 -3.64
C LYS A 51 -12.50 -9.41 -2.97
N ARG A 52 -12.44 -9.70 -1.66
CA ARG A 52 -13.53 -10.27 -0.86
C ARG A 52 -13.62 -9.68 0.55
N ALA A 53 -13.38 -8.38 0.69
CA ALA A 53 -13.35 -7.70 2.00
C ALA A 53 -14.62 -7.93 2.84
N THR A 54 -15.81 -7.86 2.24
CA THR A 54 -17.08 -8.13 2.94
C THR A 54 -17.19 -9.58 3.43
N ALA A 55 -16.76 -10.55 2.61
CA ALA A 55 -16.79 -11.96 3.03
C ALA A 55 -15.76 -12.22 4.14
N ILE A 56 -14.58 -11.61 4.05
CA ILE A 56 -13.59 -11.70 5.12
C ILE A 56 -14.12 -11.04 6.40
N LYS A 57 -14.86 -9.93 6.33
CA LYS A 57 -15.48 -9.36 7.53
C LYS A 57 -16.39 -10.36 8.26
N THR A 58 -17.11 -11.20 7.53
CA THR A 58 -18.03 -12.18 8.14
C THR A 58 -17.33 -13.28 8.92
N THR A 59 -16.03 -13.50 8.70
CA THR A 59 -15.25 -14.48 9.48
C THR A 59 -14.97 -14.00 10.90
N GLY A 60 -14.91 -12.68 11.11
CA GLY A 60 -14.54 -12.09 12.40
C GLY A 60 -13.05 -12.15 12.73
N SER A 61 -12.24 -12.88 11.96
CA SER A 61 -10.79 -13.00 12.16
C SER A 61 -10.05 -11.70 11.84
N THR A 62 -8.91 -11.51 12.51
CA THR A 62 -8.02 -10.37 12.28
C THR A 62 -6.95 -10.72 11.26
N LEU A 63 -6.68 -9.80 10.34
CA LEU A 63 -5.69 -10.01 9.28
C LEU A 63 -4.32 -9.38 9.60
N ILE A 64 -3.26 -10.09 9.22
CA ILE A 64 -1.94 -9.48 9.00
C ILE A 64 -1.83 -9.19 7.50
N VAL A 65 -1.76 -7.91 7.16
CA VAL A 65 -1.76 -7.42 5.77
C VAL A 65 -0.34 -7.09 5.34
N PRO A 66 0.22 -7.78 4.33
CA PRO A 66 1.49 -7.38 3.76
C PRO A 66 1.32 -6.11 2.92
N VAL A 67 2.26 -5.18 3.05
CA VAL A 67 2.33 -3.94 2.26
C VAL A 67 3.25 -4.10 1.05
N VAL A 68 3.20 -5.28 0.42
CA VAL A 68 3.92 -5.56 -0.82
C VAL A 68 2.96 -5.39 -1.99
N TYR A 69 3.33 -4.54 -2.95
CA TYR A 69 2.50 -4.22 -4.09
C TYR A 69 3.12 -4.72 -5.39
N PRO A 70 2.30 -5.13 -6.38
CA PRO A 70 2.77 -5.54 -7.69
C PRO A 70 3.52 -4.40 -8.39
N THR A 71 4.59 -4.76 -9.10
CA THR A 71 5.34 -3.81 -9.91
C THR A 71 4.55 -3.41 -11.16
N PRO A 72 4.70 -2.17 -11.67
CA PRO A 72 4.12 -1.77 -12.94
C PRO A 72 4.50 -2.71 -14.08
N TYR A 73 3.53 -3.04 -14.92
CA TYR A 73 3.76 -3.80 -16.14
C TYR A 73 4.38 -2.92 -17.22
N ASP A 74 5.32 -3.47 -17.98
CA ASP A 74 5.83 -2.81 -19.20
C ASP A 74 4.86 -3.07 -20.36
N LEU A 75 4.20 -2.01 -20.81
CA LEU A 75 3.23 -2.02 -21.90
C LEU A 75 3.79 -1.42 -23.20
N SER A 76 5.10 -1.19 -23.27
CA SER A 76 5.74 -0.58 -24.45
C SER A 76 5.66 -1.46 -25.70
N ASP A 77 5.61 -2.79 -25.54
CA ASP A 77 5.41 -3.75 -26.62
C ASP A 77 3.93 -4.23 -26.66
N PRO A 78 3.14 -3.85 -27.70
CA PRO A 78 1.76 -4.30 -27.85
C PRO A 78 1.59 -5.82 -27.93
N TYR A 79 2.61 -6.54 -28.42
CA TYR A 79 2.60 -8.00 -28.50
C TYR A 79 2.79 -8.66 -27.13
N LEU A 80 3.53 -8.03 -26.21
CA LEU A 80 3.64 -8.49 -24.82
C LEU A 80 2.43 -8.06 -24.00
N ALA A 81 1.93 -6.84 -24.22
CA ALA A 81 0.79 -6.28 -23.51
C ALA A 81 -0.47 -7.16 -23.58
N ARG A 82 -0.73 -7.82 -24.72
CA ARG A 82 -1.90 -8.73 -24.89
C ARG A 82 -1.85 -10.00 -24.02
N PHE A 83 -0.70 -10.35 -23.44
CA PHE A 83 -0.58 -11.48 -22.53
C PHE A 83 -0.91 -11.12 -21.09
N ILE A 84 -1.06 -9.82 -20.78
CA ILE A 84 -1.45 -9.36 -19.46
C ILE A 84 -2.97 -9.32 -19.40
N SER A 85 -3.54 -10.06 -18.46
CA SER A 85 -4.99 -10.12 -18.28
C SER A 85 -5.54 -8.85 -17.63
N LEU A 86 -6.84 -8.59 -17.83
CA LEU A 86 -7.52 -7.47 -17.15
C LEU A 86 -7.45 -7.63 -15.62
N ALA A 87 -7.49 -8.87 -15.11
CA ALA A 87 -7.40 -9.15 -13.68
C ALA A 87 -6.02 -8.76 -13.11
N GLU A 88 -4.95 -8.98 -13.86
CA GLU A 88 -3.59 -8.58 -13.49
C GLU A 88 -3.44 -7.06 -13.45
N LEU A 89 -3.91 -6.35 -14.48
CA LEU A 89 -3.90 -4.89 -14.50
C LEU A 89 -4.71 -4.29 -13.36
N LYS A 90 -5.91 -4.84 -13.08
CA LYS A 90 -6.72 -4.41 -11.94
C LYS A 90 -6.08 -4.74 -10.61
N HIS A 91 -5.40 -5.88 -10.49
CA HIS A 91 -4.67 -6.19 -9.26
C HIS A 91 -3.54 -5.19 -9.03
N TRP A 92 -2.81 -4.83 -10.10
CA TRP A 92 -1.82 -3.77 -10.05
C TRP A 92 -2.38 -2.42 -9.58
N GLU A 93 -3.52 -2.02 -10.11
CA GLU A 93 -4.20 -0.78 -9.75
C GLU A 93 -4.72 -0.79 -8.29
N LEU A 94 -5.37 -1.88 -7.87
CA LEU A 94 -6.16 -1.92 -6.63
C LEU A 94 -5.40 -2.43 -5.41
N ALA A 95 -4.33 -3.21 -5.57
CA ALA A 95 -3.58 -3.77 -4.44
C ALA A 95 -3.10 -2.71 -3.42
N PRO A 96 -2.62 -1.51 -3.83
CA PRO A 96 -2.33 -0.42 -2.90
C PRO A 96 -3.49 0.01 -2.01
N SER A 97 -4.72 -0.15 -2.48
CA SER A 97 -5.96 0.21 -1.75
C SER A 97 -6.46 -0.91 -0.85
N ASN A 98 -5.72 -2.02 -0.74
CA ASN A 98 -6.17 -3.20 -0.02
C ASN A 98 -6.53 -2.88 1.44
N ALA A 99 -5.67 -2.14 2.14
CA ALA A 99 -5.91 -1.75 3.52
C ALA A 99 -7.12 -0.81 3.67
N SER A 100 -7.30 0.14 2.75
CA SER A 100 -8.46 1.03 2.77
C SER A 100 -9.77 0.26 2.59
N LEU A 101 -9.84 -0.62 1.60
CA LEU A 101 -11.04 -1.41 1.32
C LEU A 101 -11.36 -2.42 2.42
N LEU A 102 -10.33 -2.96 3.10
CA LEU A 102 -10.51 -3.80 4.29
C LEU A 102 -11.04 -2.97 5.46
N ASN A 103 -10.50 -1.76 5.68
CA ASN A 103 -11.00 -0.83 6.70
C ASN A 103 -12.47 -0.46 6.47
N ASP A 104 -12.84 -0.13 5.22
CA ASP A 104 -14.21 0.25 4.86
C ASP A 104 -15.21 -0.90 5.07
N ALA A 105 -14.75 -2.14 4.86
CA ALA A 105 -15.51 -3.34 5.20
C ALA A 105 -15.53 -3.66 6.71
N GLY A 106 -14.76 -2.93 7.53
CA GLY A 106 -14.66 -3.11 8.97
C GLY A 106 -13.79 -4.31 9.39
N VAL A 107 -12.91 -4.80 8.52
CA VAL A 107 -12.00 -5.90 8.83
C VAL A 107 -10.86 -5.38 9.71
N PRO A 108 -10.64 -5.92 10.92
CA PRO A 108 -9.49 -5.54 11.72
C PRO A 108 -8.20 -6.06 11.08
N PHE A 109 -7.15 -5.23 11.06
CA PHE A 109 -5.85 -5.64 10.53
C PHE A 109 -4.65 -4.92 11.17
N CYS A 110 -3.48 -5.54 11.04
CA CYS A 110 -2.17 -4.92 11.25
C CYS A 110 -1.27 -5.11 10.00
N PHE A 111 -0.18 -4.35 9.91
CA PHE A 111 0.74 -4.45 8.77
C PHE A 111 1.92 -5.39 9.02
N THR A 112 2.45 -5.97 7.94
CA THR A 112 3.73 -6.70 7.95
C THR A 112 4.64 -6.27 6.80
N SER A 113 5.96 -6.30 7.04
CA SER A 113 6.99 -6.07 6.03
C SER A 113 7.33 -7.32 5.21
N GLN A 114 6.63 -8.44 5.44
CA GLN A 114 6.84 -9.68 4.70
C GLN A 114 6.68 -9.48 3.18
N GLY A 115 7.65 -9.96 2.41
CA GLY A 115 7.68 -9.85 0.96
C GLY A 115 8.36 -8.58 0.43
N LEU A 116 8.65 -7.59 1.27
CA LEU A 116 9.47 -6.44 0.87
C LEU A 116 10.93 -6.84 0.65
N LYS A 117 11.60 -6.16 -0.28
CA LYS A 117 13.03 -6.40 -0.54
C LYS A 117 13.92 -5.77 0.52
N SER A 118 13.44 -4.69 1.15
CA SER A 118 14.14 -3.94 2.18
C SER A 118 13.18 -3.42 3.25
N PRO A 119 13.56 -3.43 4.54
CA PRO A 119 12.79 -2.77 5.60
C PRO A 119 12.53 -1.27 5.33
N LEU A 120 13.40 -0.62 4.55
CA LEU A 120 13.26 0.80 4.19
C LEU A 120 12.04 1.07 3.30
N GLU A 121 11.48 0.05 2.64
CA GLU A 121 10.31 0.17 1.78
C GLU A 121 8.99 0.19 2.58
N PHE A 122 9.01 -0.20 3.86
CA PHE A 122 7.81 -0.39 4.66
C PHE A 122 7.00 0.89 4.85
N LEU A 123 7.62 1.97 5.36
CA LEU A 123 6.91 3.24 5.56
C LEU A 123 6.43 3.86 4.24
N PRO A 124 7.21 3.91 3.15
CA PRO A 124 6.72 4.31 1.83
C PRO A 124 5.50 3.50 1.35
N ALA A 125 5.47 2.19 1.58
CA ALA A 125 4.34 1.35 1.20
C ALA A 125 3.09 1.66 2.04
N VAL A 126 3.23 1.88 3.35
CA VAL A 126 2.11 2.31 4.21
C VAL A 126 1.62 3.71 3.80
N ARG A 127 2.52 4.64 3.48
CA ARG A 127 2.16 5.97 2.93
C ARG A 127 1.34 5.84 1.65
N LEU A 128 1.69 4.90 0.77
CA LEU A 128 0.91 4.62 -0.43
C LEU A 128 -0.50 4.09 -0.10
N ALA A 129 -0.66 3.27 0.95
CA ALA A 129 -1.99 2.85 1.41
C ALA A 129 -2.84 4.03 1.92
N VAL A 130 -2.22 4.98 2.63
CA VAL A 130 -2.87 6.22 3.10
C VAL A 130 -3.27 7.12 1.91
N GLU A 131 -2.37 7.30 0.93
CA GLU A 131 -2.65 8.00 -0.33
C GLU A 131 -3.84 7.37 -1.09
N ARG A 132 -4.11 6.08 -0.86
CA ARG A 132 -5.20 5.30 -1.46
C ARG A 132 -6.47 5.24 -0.60
N GLY A 133 -6.60 6.13 0.38
CA GLY A 133 -7.84 6.33 1.14
C GLY A 133 -7.83 5.77 2.55
N LEU A 134 -6.76 5.09 2.99
CA LEU A 134 -6.68 4.60 4.36
C LEU A 134 -6.52 5.78 5.34
N PRO A 135 -7.36 5.92 6.38
CA PRO A 135 -7.17 6.97 7.38
C PRO A 135 -5.83 6.83 8.11
N GLU A 136 -5.11 7.94 8.30
CA GLU A 136 -3.80 7.96 8.97
C GLU A 136 -3.84 7.36 10.38
N SER A 137 -4.92 7.58 11.12
CA SER A 137 -5.11 7.03 12.46
C SER A 137 -5.18 5.51 12.46
N VAL A 138 -5.83 4.91 11.45
CA VAL A 138 -5.91 3.46 11.27
C VAL A 138 -4.56 2.91 10.83
N ALA A 139 -3.87 3.59 9.91
CA ALA A 139 -2.53 3.21 9.48
C ALA A 139 -1.53 3.19 10.64
N LEU A 140 -1.59 4.20 11.52
CA LEU A 140 -0.75 4.29 12.71
C LEU A 140 -1.09 3.16 13.71
N ALA A 141 -2.37 2.93 13.99
CA ALA A 141 -2.81 1.85 14.88
C ALA A 141 -2.36 0.47 14.36
N ALA A 142 -2.48 0.22 13.05
CA ALA A 142 -2.06 -1.01 12.38
C ALA A 142 -0.54 -1.27 12.46
N MET A 143 0.28 -0.25 12.76
CA MET A 143 1.72 -0.38 13.01
C MET A 143 2.09 -0.36 14.51
N THR A 144 1.14 -0.07 15.40
CA THR A 144 1.43 0.21 16.83
C THR A 144 0.53 -0.57 17.78
N SER A 145 -0.66 -0.06 18.09
CA SER A 145 -1.54 -0.64 19.10
C SER A 145 -2.12 -1.98 18.66
N THR A 146 -2.57 -2.09 17.41
CA THR A 146 -3.23 -3.31 16.90
C THR A 146 -2.31 -4.54 16.98
N PRO A 147 -1.07 -4.53 16.47
CA PRO A 147 -0.19 -5.68 16.63
C PRO A 147 0.15 -5.96 18.10
N ALA A 148 0.30 -4.94 18.96
CA ALA A 148 0.56 -5.14 20.38
C ALA A 148 -0.61 -5.84 21.10
N ASP A 149 -1.85 -5.45 20.79
CA ASP A 149 -3.08 -6.09 21.27
C ASP A 149 -3.16 -7.54 20.80
N LEU A 150 -2.87 -7.81 19.53
CA LEU A 150 -2.96 -9.15 18.94
C LEU A 150 -2.00 -10.16 19.57
N ILE A 151 -0.81 -9.74 19.99
CA ILE A 151 0.15 -10.62 20.65
C ILE A 151 0.13 -10.52 22.19
N GLY A 152 -0.80 -9.74 22.76
CA GLY A 152 -1.00 -9.64 24.21
C GLY A 152 0.08 -8.87 24.97
N VAL A 153 0.66 -7.82 24.36
CA VAL A 153 1.75 -7.01 24.97
C VAL A 153 1.44 -5.50 25.03
N SER A 154 0.16 -5.14 25.00
CA SER A 154 -0.35 -3.75 25.04
C SER A 154 -0.01 -2.99 26.32
N ASP A 155 0.28 -3.72 27.39
CA ASP A 155 0.76 -3.21 28.67
C ASP A 155 2.26 -2.86 28.64
N ILE A 156 2.99 -3.33 27.62
CA ILE A 156 4.42 -3.10 27.45
C ILE A 156 4.71 -2.09 26.33
N VAL A 157 4.03 -2.18 25.19
CA VAL A 157 4.27 -1.38 23.97
C VAL A 157 2.98 -1.06 23.20
N GLY A 158 3.09 -0.30 22.11
CA GLY A 158 1.99 -0.03 21.17
C GLY A 158 1.24 1.27 21.41
N SER A 159 1.47 1.95 22.54
CA SER A 159 0.93 3.29 22.79
C SER A 159 1.85 4.14 23.67
N ILE A 160 1.65 5.46 23.68
CA ILE A 160 2.38 6.39 24.55
C ILE A 160 1.54 6.64 25.81
N LYS A 161 1.81 5.89 26.88
CA LYS A 161 1.12 5.99 28.17
C LYS A 161 2.10 5.79 29.33
N PRO A 162 1.85 6.40 30.51
CA PRO A 162 2.65 6.12 31.70
C PRO A 162 2.70 4.63 32.02
N GLY A 163 3.89 4.09 32.30
CA GLY A 163 4.12 2.68 32.63
C GLY A 163 4.57 1.80 31.45
N LEU A 164 4.37 2.22 30.20
CA LEU A 164 4.83 1.48 29.02
C LEU A 164 6.31 1.78 28.70
N LYS A 165 6.93 0.95 27.85
CA LYS A 165 8.28 1.20 27.35
C LYS A 165 8.31 2.48 26.51
N ALA A 166 9.31 3.32 26.76
CA ALA A 166 9.57 4.54 26.00
C ALA A 166 10.16 4.25 24.61
N ASN A 167 9.31 3.72 23.72
CA ASN A 167 9.57 3.59 22.30
C ASN A 167 8.88 4.74 21.56
N ILE A 168 9.65 5.72 21.09
CA ILE A 168 9.12 7.00 20.56
C ILE A 168 9.76 7.30 19.21
N LEU A 169 8.95 7.78 18.27
CA LEU A 169 9.40 8.30 16.99
C LEU A 169 9.18 9.81 16.97
N VAL A 170 10.18 10.59 16.56
CA VAL A 170 10.07 12.04 16.45
C VAL A 170 10.32 12.44 14.99
N THR A 171 9.35 13.10 14.40
CA THR A 171 9.39 13.58 13.02
C THR A 171 9.26 15.09 12.96
N ASP A 172 9.74 15.71 11.88
CA ASP A 172 9.63 17.16 11.63
C ASP A 172 8.28 17.58 11.02
N GLY A 173 7.40 16.61 10.76
CA GLY A 173 6.05 16.79 10.24
C GLY A 173 5.17 15.55 10.45
N PRO A 174 3.98 15.50 9.84
CA PRO A 174 3.10 14.33 9.86
C PRO A 174 3.77 13.08 9.29
N LEU A 175 3.75 11.96 10.03
CA LEU A 175 4.49 10.74 9.68
C LEU A 175 4.23 10.24 8.24
N PHE A 176 3.02 10.40 7.74
CA PHE A 176 2.62 9.88 6.44
C PHE A 176 2.87 10.83 5.26
N ASP A 177 3.32 12.05 5.52
CA ASP A 177 3.74 12.98 4.48
C ASP A 177 5.07 12.51 3.86
N LYS A 178 5.19 12.56 2.52
CA LYS A 178 6.38 12.09 1.78
C LYS A 178 7.63 12.86 2.15
N GLU A 179 7.51 14.16 2.43
CA GLU A 179 8.62 15.04 2.77
C GLU A 179 9.05 14.96 4.24
N THR A 180 8.22 14.36 5.11
CA THR A 180 8.51 14.24 6.53
C THR A 180 9.71 13.33 6.79
N LYS A 181 10.65 13.84 7.58
CA LYS A 181 11.90 13.19 7.96
C LYS A 181 11.82 12.69 9.40
N LEU A 182 12.46 11.54 9.60
CA LEU A 182 12.66 10.99 10.93
C LEU A 182 13.84 11.72 11.59
N VAL A 183 13.55 12.51 12.62
CA VAL A 183 14.52 13.35 13.34
C VAL A 183 15.29 12.52 14.37
N GLU A 184 14.57 11.79 15.21
CA GLU A 184 15.14 10.90 16.22
C GLU A 184 14.17 9.76 16.54
N HIS A 185 14.71 8.67 17.07
CA HIS A 185 13.90 7.60 17.64
C HIS A 185 14.44 7.20 19.00
N TRP A 186 13.58 6.71 19.88
CA TRP A 186 13.90 6.25 21.22
C TRP A 186 13.53 4.78 21.32
N VAL A 187 14.43 3.94 21.83
CA VAL A 187 14.16 2.53 22.12
C VAL A 187 14.39 2.27 23.59
N SER A 188 13.33 1.91 24.32
CA SER A 188 13.34 1.73 25.78
C SER A 188 13.99 2.91 26.53
N GLY A 189 13.76 4.14 26.06
CA GLY A 189 14.31 5.36 26.66
C GLY A 189 15.72 5.76 26.20
N THR A 190 16.36 4.98 25.33
CA THR A 190 17.66 5.33 24.73
C THR A 190 17.45 6.05 23.40
N PRO A 191 17.89 7.31 23.24
CA PRO A 191 17.73 8.06 22.00
C PRO A 191 18.77 7.69 20.95
N THR A 192 18.33 7.70 19.69
CA THR A 192 19.16 7.69 18.48
C THR A 192 18.78 8.92 17.66
N ILE A 193 19.66 9.92 17.64
CA ILE A 193 19.45 11.18 16.93
C ILE A 193 19.95 11.00 15.49
N MET A 194 19.05 11.18 14.51
CA MET A 194 19.40 11.15 13.09
C MET A 194 19.63 12.54 12.55
N PHE A 195 18.83 13.51 13.00
CA PHE A 195 19.02 14.92 12.72
C PHE A 195 19.15 15.71 14.02
N ASP A 196 20.29 16.39 14.17
CA ASP A 196 20.51 17.32 15.26
C ASP A 196 19.65 18.57 15.04
N ARG A 197 18.75 18.81 15.99
CA ARG A 197 17.82 19.96 15.98
C ARG A 197 18.52 21.25 16.39
N ASP A 198 19.66 21.14 17.06
CA ASP A 198 20.46 22.27 17.52
C ASP A 198 21.66 22.54 16.58
N ALA A 199 21.69 21.88 15.40
CA ALA A 199 22.75 22.08 14.41
C ALA A 199 22.79 23.54 13.92
N VAL A 200 24.02 24.08 13.83
CA VAL A 200 24.25 25.43 13.30
C VAL A 200 23.94 25.46 11.81
N ASP A 201 22.96 26.27 11.41
CA ASP A 201 22.66 26.52 10.01
C ASP A 201 23.55 27.65 9.47
N ILE A 202 24.43 27.30 8.52
CA ILE A 202 25.32 28.24 7.84
C ILE A 202 24.87 28.57 6.42
N SER A 203 23.69 28.14 5.99
CA SER A 203 23.15 28.46 4.66
C SER A 203 22.99 29.97 4.46
N GLY A 204 23.19 30.40 3.22
CA GLY A 204 23.01 31.78 2.79
C GLY A 204 24.20 32.34 2.03
N GLU A 205 24.12 33.64 1.77
CA GLU A 205 25.10 34.40 1.00
C GLU A 205 26.01 35.20 1.95
N TYR A 206 27.30 35.23 1.65
CA TYR A 206 28.29 35.88 2.50
C TYR A 206 29.32 36.66 1.68
N ASP A 207 29.54 37.91 2.08
CA ASP A 207 30.63 38.72 1.55
C ASP A 207 31.88 38.50 2.39
N ILE A 208 32.97 38.05 1.76
CA ILE A 208 34.24 37.76 2.43
C ILE A 208 35.20 38.93 2.29
N SER A 209 35.86 39.30 3.38
CA SER A 209 36.95 40.27 3.41
C SER A 209 38.18 39.64 4.03
N ILE A 210 39.33 39.77 3.36
CA ILE A 210 40.63 39.28 3.83
C ILE A 210 41.59 40.46 3.93
N SER A 211 42.23 40.59 5.08
CA SER A 211 43.11 41.71 5.40
C SER A 211 44.36 41.65 4.51
N ASN A 212 44.74 42.79 3.91
CA ASN A 212 45.92 42.97 3.04
C ASN A 212 45.87 42.37 1.62
N LEU A 213 44.71 41.88 1.14
CA LEU A 213 44.49 41.59 -0.28
C LEU A 213 43.77 42.77 -0.95
N THR A 214 44.52 43.63 -1.66
CA THR A 214 43.95 44.72 -2.48
C THR A 214 44.19 44.41 -3.96
N GLY A 215 43.14 44.00 -4.69
CA GLY A 215 43.20 43.69 -6.12
C GLY A 215 41.98 42.91 -6.62
N SER A 216 41.90 42.67 -7.92
CA SER A 216 40.83 41.94 -8.63
C SER A 216 40.66 40.47 -8.23
N ASP A 217 41.54 39.94 -7.38
CA ASP A 217 41.52 38.56 -6.86
C ASP A 217 40.76 38.41 -5.54
N GLY A 218 40.09 39.47 -5.09
CA GLY A 218 39.29 39.44 -3.87
C GLY A 218 38.13 38.46 -4.00
N ILE A 219 38.16 37.38 -3.22
CA ILE A 219 36.99 36.53 -2.98
C ILE A 219 35.92 37.45 -2.40
N LYS A 220 34.89 37.77 -3.18
CA LYS A 220 33.91 38.79 -2.79
C LYS A 220 32.65 38.17 -2.22
N HIS A 221 32.19 37.06 -2.80
CA HIS A 221 30.84 36.57 -2.52
C HIS A 221 30.79 35.04 -2.58
N ILE A 222 30.38 34.40 -1.48
CA ILE A 222 30.13 32.96 -1.46
C ILE A 222 28.67 32.66 -1.18
N VAL A 223 28.16 31.63 -1.84
CA VAL A 223 26.84 31.07 -1.58
C VAL A 223 27.04 29.71 -0.92
N VAL A 224 26.58 29.58 0.32
CA VAL A 224 26.62 28.32 1.08
C VAL A 224 25.23 27.69 1.04
N LYS A 225 25.15 26.47 0.49
CA LYS A 225 23.93 25.67 0.41
C LYS A 225 24.14 24.33 1.08
N GLY A 226 23.12 23.85 1.77
CA GLY A 226 23.17 22.55 2.44
C GLY A 226 22.34 22.54 3.71
N LYS A 227 22.30 21.38 4.36
CA LYS A 227 21.72 21.19 5.70
C LYS A 227 22.57 20.14 6.40
N SER A 228 23.49 20.53 7.29
CA SER A 228 24.26 19.56 8.09
C SER A 228 23.55 19.15 9.38
N SER A 229 22.24 18.97 9.34
CA SER A 229 21.55 18.44 10.51
C SER A 229 21.76 16.93 10.65
N LYS A 230 22.17 16.19 9.60
CA LYS A 230 22.33 14.72 9.71
C LYS A 230 23.58 14.34 10.52
N VAL A 231 23.37 13.68 11.66
CA VAL A 231 24.44 13.22 12.56
C VAL A 231 25.34 12.21 11.83
N GLY A 232 26.66 12.45 11.82
CA GLY A 232 27.65 11.56 11.21
C GLY A 232 27.90 11.77 9.70
N SER A 233 27.42 12.86 9.09
CA SER A 233 27.80 13.24 7.72
C SER A 233 28.65 14.52 7.68
N ASP A 234 29.96 14.38 7.42
CA ASP A 234 30.89 15.52 7.24
C ASP A 234 30.67 16.30 5.93
N LYS A 235 29.71 15.88 5.10
CA LYS A 235 29.42 16.40 3.74
C LYS A 235 28.06 17.11 3.64
N GLY A 236 27.62 17.77 4.70
CA GLY A 236 26.30 18.44 4.74
C GLY A 236 26.24 19.80 4.04
N TRP A 237 27.39 20.40 3.73
CA TRP A 237 27.51 21.75 3.18
C TRP A 237 28.26 21.76 1.85
N SER A 238 27.80 22.63 0.95
CA SER A 238 28.45 22.97 -0.30
C SER A 238 28.56 24.49 -0.39
N ALA A 239 29.68 24.99 -0.91
CA ALA A 239 29.88 26.42 -1.08
C ALA A 239 30.42 26.71 -2.49
N THR A 240 29.94 27.79 -3.09
CA THR A 240 30.40 28.28 -4.40
C THR A 240 30.79 29.74 -4.29
N HIS A 241 31.91 30.10 -4.90
CA HIS A 241 32.36 31.48 -5.08
C HIS A 241 31.93 31.96 -6.45
N GLU A 242 31.10 33.01 -6.50
CA GLU A 242 30.62 33.61 -7.75
C GLU A 242 31.55 34.74 -8.18
N VAL A 243 32.13 34.62 -9.38
CA VAL A 243 33.05 35.62 -9.95
C VAL A 243 32.32 36.55 -10.91
N ASN A 244 31.30 36.04 -11.61
CA ASN A 244 30.34 36.77 -12.47
C ASN A 244 29.11 35.88 -12.77
N ASP A 245 28.08 36.40 -13.45
CA ASP A 245 26.80 35.72 -13.75
C ASP A 245 26.92 34.34 -14.44
N THR A 246 28.07 33.98 -15.00
CA THR A 246 28.28 32.71 -15.73
C THR A 246 29.43 31.85 -15.20
N THR A 247 30.19 32.31 -14.20
CA THR A 247 31.40 31.63 -13.70
C THR A 247 31.38 31.51 -12.18
N SER A 248 31.31 30.27 -11.69
CA SER A 248 31.37 29.92 -10.27
C SER A 248 32.48 28.90 -10.00
N HIS A 249 33.23 29.09 -8.92
CA HIS A 249 34.26 28.15 -8.47
C HIS A 249 33.80 27.40 -7.20
N ASN A 250 34.09 26.11 -7.12
CA ASN A 250 33.79 25.32 -5.93
C ASN A 250 34.65 25.78 -4.75
N VAL A 251 34.02 25.95 -3.60
CA VAL A 251 34.68 26.24 -2.33
C VAL A 251 34.50 25.02 -1.45
N SER A 252 35.62 24.45 -0.98
CA SER A 252 35.55 23.38 0.01
C SER A 252 35.09 23.96 1.34
N VAL A 253 34.05 23.37 1.95
CA VAL A 253 33.50 23.81 3.23
C VAL A 253 33.41 22.63 4.18
N SER A 254 33.90 22.81 5.40
CA SER A 254 33.66 21.88 6.50
C SER A 254 33.27 22.65 7.75
N LEU A 255 32.28 22.13 8.48
CA LEU A 255 31.83 22.67 9.76
C LEU A 255 31.96 21.58 10.81
N ASP A 256 32.75 21.83 11.84
CA ASP A 256 32.85 20.98 13.02
C ASP A 256 32.42 21.79 14.24
N ASN A 257 31.24 21.47 14.78
CA ASN A 257 30.54 22.22 15.81
C ASN A 257 30.35 23.69 15.44
N ARG A 258 31.32 24.55 15.79
CA ARG A 258 31.32 25.98 15.47
C ARG A 258 32.54 26.40 14.64
N THR A 259 33.50 25.52 14.42
CA THR A 259 34.67 25.82 13.61
C THR A 259 34.35 25.58 12.13
N ILE A 260 34.40 26.65 11.35
CA ILE A 260 34.25 26.59 9.90
C ILE A 260 35.64 26.62 9.25
N VAL A 261 35.84 25.78 8.25
CA VAL A 261 37.01 25.80 7.37
C VAL A 261 36.51 25.97 5.94
N LEU A 262 37.02 27.00 5.26
CA LEU A 262 36.78 27.24 3.84
C LEU A 262 38.10 27.11 3.08
N GLY A 263 38.11 26.39 1.97
CA GLY A 263 39.27 26.27 1.09
C GLY A 263 38.95 26.76 -0.31
N PHE A 264 39.78 27.68 -0.80
CA PHE A 264 39.69 28.28 -2.13
C PHE A 264 40.92 27.91 -2.96
N GLU A 265 40.71 27.64 -4.24
CA GLU A 265 41.79 27.61 -5.23
C GLU A 265 41.90 29.00 -5.85
N THR A 266 43.04 29.67 -5.65
CA THR A 266 43.32 30.99 -6.22
C THR A 266 44.48 30.91 -7.20
N ASP A 267 44.65 31.92 -8.06
CA ASP A 267 45.76 31.99 -9.02
C ASP A 267 47.14 31.97 -8.33
N ASN A 268 47.22 32.43 -7.08
CA ASN A 268 48.42 32.43 -6.26
C ASN A 268 48.59 31.14 -5.42
N GLY A 269 47.74 30.14 -5.61
CA GLY A 269 47.74 28.85 -4.89
C GLY A 269 46.55 28.67 -3.93
N PRO A 270 46.50 27.55 -3.19
CA PRO A 270 45.39 27.26 -2.28
C PRO A 270 45.38 28.20 -1.09
N LEU A 271 44.20 28.67 -0.73
CA LEU A 271 43.95 29.56 0.41
C LEU A 271 42.98 28.89 1.37
N ARG A 272 43.36 28.75 2.65
CA ARG A 272 42.54 28.11 3.68
C ARG A 272 42.13 29.10 4.75
N LEU A 273 40.84 29.33 4.91
CA LEU A 273 40.25 30.17 5.95
C LEU A 273 39.74 29.27 7.05
N THR A 274 40.09 29.58 8.30
CA THR A 274 39.55 28.91 9.48
C THR A 274 38.95 29.96 10.39
N GLY A 275 37.73 29.76 10.87
CA GLY A 275 37.02 30.72 11.72
C GLY A 275 35.98 30.07 12.60
N ASN A 276 35.29 30.90 13.37
CA ASN A 276 34.24 30.46 14.30
C ASN A 276 32.87 31.03 13.91
N VAL A 277 31.85 30.18 13.98
CA VAL A 277 30.46 30.51 13.65
C VAL A 277 29.65 30.64 14.93
N TRP A 278 29.01 31.78 15.12
CA TRP A 278 28.13 32.04 16.25
C TRP A 278 26.69 32.19 15.75
N MET A 279 25.75 31.40 16.28
CA MET A 279 24.36 31.30 15.79
C MET A 279 23.59 32.65 15.72
N GLU A 280 23.95 33.61 16.57
CA GLU A 280 23.32 34.95 16.61
C GLU A 280 24.12 36.00 15.80
N SER A 281 25.32 35.66 15.35
CA SER A 281 26.19 36.58 14.62
C SER A 281 26.01 36.41 13.12
N ARG A 282 25.67 37.51 12.44
CA ARG A 282 25.75 37.60 10.98
C ARG A 282 27.20 37.63 10.46
N ILE A 283 28.18 37.53 11.36
CA ILE A 283 29.60 37.70 11.06
C ILE A 283 30.36 36.44 11.47
N TRP A 284 31.16 35.90 10.55
CA TRP A 284 32.19 34.92 10.82
C TRP A 284 33.54 35.62 10.80
N GLU A 285 34.44 35.21 11.68
CA GLU A 285 35.79 35.79 11.77
C GLU A 285 36.82 34.71 12.07
N GLY A 286 38.05 34.95 11.61
CA GLY A 286 39.15 34.05 11.89
C GLY A 286 40.43 34.40 11.14
N ALA A 287 41.26 33.37 10.92
CA ALA A 287 42.55 33.50 10.28
C ALA A 287 42.62 32.65 9.00
N ALA A 288 43.22 33.21 7.96
CA ALA A 288 43.46 32.58 6.68
C ALA A 288 44.96 32.31 6.53
N LEU A 289 45.28 31.15 5.95
CA LEU A 289 46.62 30.70 5.63
C LEU A 289 46.80 30.74 4.11
N SER A 290 47.72 31.58 3.64
CA SER A 290 48.07 31.67 2.23
C SER A 290 48.96 30.50 1.79
N SER A 291 49.11 30.32 0.47
CA SER A 291 50.03 29.36 -0.15
C SER A 291 51.50 29.62 0.20
N GLU A 292 51.83 30.85 0.59
CA GLU A 292 53.18 31.28 1.01
C GLU A 292 53.43 31.02 2.51
N GLY A 293 52.40 30.60 3.26
CA GLY A 293 52.48 30.27 4.68
C GLY A 293 52.18 31.44 5.63
N ASP A 294 51.74 32.58 5.08
CA ASP A 294 51.39 33.76 5.88
C ASP A 294 49.99 33.67 6.47
N TRP A 295 49.86 34.18 7.69
CA TRP A 295 48.58 34.29 8.39
C TRP A 295 47.99 35.68 8.24
N VAL A 296 46.76 35.76 7.75
CA VAL A 296 46.01 37.01 7.59
C VAL A 296 44.62 36.88 8.21
N SER A 297 44.08 37.96 8.78
CA SER A 297 42.71 37.95 9.32
C SER A 297 41.67 38.00 8.20
N TRP A 298 40.58 37.26 8.36
CA TRP A 298 39.42 37.31 7.48
C TRP A 298 38.12 37.48 8.28
N SER A 299 37.12 38.03 7.60
CA SER A 299 35.74 38.09 8.09
C SER A 299 34.78 37.79 6.95
N ALA A 300 33.65 37.16 7.25
CA ALA A 300 32.51 37.07 6.34
C ALA A 300 31.27 37.69 6.97
N VAL A 301 30.49 38.42 6.19
CA VAL A 301 29.23 39.03 6.63
C VAL A 301 28.09 38.46 5.80
N LYS A 302 27.08 37.90 6.46
CA LYS A 302 25.88 37.37 5.81
C LYS A 302 25.09 38.50 5.17
N THR A 303 25.01 38.53 3.84
CA THR A 303 24.23 39.53 3.11
C THR A 303 22.74 39.26 3.30
N GLU A 304 21.91 40.31 3.23
CA GLU A 304 20.46 40.09 3.08
C GLU A 304 20.22 39.67 1.64
N SER A 305 20.21 38.36 1.39
CA SER A 305 19.57 37.85 0.19
C SER A 305 18.08 38.21 0.28
N LYS A 306 17.49 38.61 -0.85
CA LYS A 306 16.03 38.55 -0.99
C LYS A 306 15.60 37.17 -0.52
N SER A 307 14.58 37.13 0.34
CA SER A 307 14.08 35.90 0.93
C SER A 307 14.02 34.78 -0.10
N GLU A 308 14.52 33.60 0.27
CA GLU A 308 14.41 32.36 -0.50
C GLU A 308 12.95 32.03 -0.90
N SER A 309 11.96 32.75 -0.34
CA SER A 309 10.57 32.72 -0.77
C SER A 309 10.33 33.16 -2.22
N GLU A 310 11.25 33.91 -2.86
CA GLU A 310 11.10 34.29 -4.28
C GLU A 310 11.89 33.36 -5.22
N THR A 311 12.99 32.75 -4.79
CA THR A 311 13.78 31.86 -5.67
C THR A 311 13.31 30.40 -5.66
N GLU A 312 12.68 29.94 -4.57
CA GLU A 312 11.89 28.71 -4.60
C GLU A 312 10.71 28.85 -5.57
N SER A 313 10.12 30.06 -5.72
CA SER A 313 8.99 30.28 -6.62
C SER A 313 9.31 30.13 -8.12
N GLU A 314 10.57 30.27 -8.54
CA GLU A 314 10.98 30.06 -9.94
C GLU A 314 11.61 28.69 -10.19
N ALA A 315 12.22 28.05 -9.18
CA ALA A 315 12.69 26.67 -9.29
C ALA A 315 11.56 25.63 -9.11
N GLU A 316 10.48 25.99 -8.40
CA GLU A 316 9.22 25.24 -8.36
C GLU A 316 8.35 25.43 -9.62
N ALA A 317 8.72 26.35 -10.53
CA ALA A 317 8.00 26.59 -11.78
C ALA A 317 8.34 25.59 -12.91
N LYS A 318 9.11 24.53 -12.62
CA LYS A 318 8.97 23.24 -13.32
C LYS A 318 8.19 22.26 -12.45
N GLN A 319 6.98 22.67 -12.06
CA GLN A 319 5.91 21.73 -11.84
C GLN A 319 5.80 20.87 -13.11
N ASP A 320 6.18 19.60 -12.98
CA ASP A 320 5.61 18.55 -13.80
C ASP A 320 4.10 18.75 -13.76
N SER A 321 3.53 19.21 -14.87
CA SER A 321 2.14 19.63 -15.03
C SER A 321 1.16 18.45 -14.97
N THR A 322 1.49 17.39 -14.25
CA THR A 322 0.70 16.19 -14.06
C THR A 322 0.34 15.91 -12.59
N LYS A 323 0.92 16.62 -11.61
CA LYS A 323 0.49 16.53 -10.19
C LYS A 323 -0.48 17.64 -9.83
N THR A 324 -1.62 17.67 -10.51
CA THR A 324 -2.83 18.09 -9.79
C THR A 324 -3.12 16.96 -8.81
N ALA A 325 -3.62 17.26 -7.61
CA ALA A 325 -4.31 16.25 -6.81
C ALA A 325 -5.55 15.83 -7.60
N THR A 326 -5.35 14.99 -8.61
CA THR A 326 -6.42 14.26 -9.27
C THR A 326 -7.02 13.42 -8.16
N ASP A 327 -8.28 13.66 -7.83
CA ASP A 327 -9.09 12.69 -7.11
C ASP A 327 -8.79 11.33 -7.75
N ILE A 328 -8.11 10.47 -7.00
CA ILE A 328 -7.69 9.18 -7.52
C ILE A 328 -8.98 8.40 -7.72
N VAL A 329 -9.50 8.41 -8.95
CA VAL A 329 -10.68 7.63 -9.33
C VAL A 329 -10.25 6.18 -9.33
N MET A 330 -10.44 5.52 -8.20
CA MET A 330 -10.14 4.10 -8.04
C MET A 330 -11.12 3.28 -8.88
N GLY A 331 -10.59 2.31 -9.64
CA GLY A 331 -11.41 1.29 -10.27
C GLY A 331 -12.27 0.52 -9.27
N GLN A 332 -13.41 0.02 -9.73
CA GLN A 332 -14.29 -0.82 -8.91
C GLN A 332 -13.76 -2.26 -8.84
N VAL A 333 -13.99 -2.91 -7.68
CA VAL A 333 -13.75 -4.33 -7.47
C VAL A 333 -14.84 -5.13 -8.20
N PHE A 334 -14.43 -6.13 -8.99
CA PHE A 334 -15.34 -6.98 -9.77
C PHE A 334 -15.61 -8.32 -9.09
N TYR A 335 -16.78 -8.87 -9.39
CA TYR A 335 -17.26 -10.17 -8.92
C TYR A 335 -17.79 -10.96 -10.13
N PRO A 336 -17.15 -12.09 -10.51
CA PRO A 336 -15.82 -12.51 -10.08
C PRO A 336 -14.72 -11.51 -10.47
N PHE A 337 -13.54 -11.54 -9.84
CA PHE A 337 -12.41 -10.65 -10.13
C PHE A 337 -11.67 -11.12 -11.39
N SER A 338 -12.37 -11.13 -12.52
CA SER A 338 -11.91 -11.58 -13.82
C SER A 338 -12.47 -10.69 -14.94
N ALA A 339 -12.11 -10.99 -16.19
CA ALA A 339 -12.54 -10.20 -17.36
C ALA A 339 -14.07 -10.16 -17.58
N TYR A 340 -14.79 -11.17 -17.10
CA TYR A 340 -16.25 -11.29 -17.21
C TYR A 340 -16.98 -10.89 -15.92
N GLY A 341 -16.25 -10.33 -14.95
CA GLY A 341 -16.82 -9.85 -13.70
C GLY A 341 -17.58 -8.54 -13.83
N SER A 342 -18.53 -8.33 -12.91
CA SER A 342 -19.24 -7.06 -12.77
C SER A 342 -18.94 -6.42 -11.42
N PRO A 343 -18.88 -5.08 -11.33
CA PRO A 343 -18.89 -4.39 -10.03
C PRO A 343 -20.23 -4.52 -9.31
N GLU A 344 -21.32 -4.74 -10.07
CA GLU A 344 -22.62 -5.09 -9.51
C GLU A 344 -22.55 -6.51 -8.96
N LYS A 345 -22.88 -6.68 -7.68
CA LYS A 345 -22.94 -8.00 -7.07
C LYS A 345 -24.11 -8.74 -7.69
N THR A 346 -23.86 -9.66 -8.62
CA THR A 346 -24.91 -10.54 -9.18
C THR A 346 -25.35 -11.65 -8.21
N SER A 347 -24.97 -11.55 -6.92
CA SER A 347 -25.44 -12.47 -5.88
C SER A 347 -26.97 -12.45 -5.85
N ALA A 348 -27.58 -13.58 -5.51
CA ALA A 348 -29.05 -13.74 -5.44
C ALA A 348 -29.77 -12.68 -4.57
N LEU A 349 -29.03 -11.91 -3.76
CA LEU A 349 -29.52 -10.82 -2.93
C LEU A 349 -29.70 -9.48 -3.69
N ASP A 350 -29.02 -9.31 -4.82
CA ASP A 350 -28.97 -8.08 -5.63
C ASP A 350 -29.49 -8.31 -7.06
N GLN A 351 -29.92 -9.53 -7.40
CA GLN A 351 -30.83 -9.70 -8.52
C GLN A 351 -32.03 -8.81 -8.20
N THR A 352 -32.26 -7.83 -9.07
CA THR A 352 -33.53 -7.14 -9.12
C THR A 352 -34.61 -8.20 -8.96
N LYS A 353 -35.67 -7.88 -8.19
CA LYS A 353 -36.88 -8.67 -8.02
C LYS A 353 -37.61 -8.85 -9.37
N LYS A 354 -36.91 -9.19 -10.43
CA LYS A 354 -37.40 -9.33 -11.77
C LYS A 354 -37.71 -10.80 -11.97
N ALA A 355 -38.98 -11.12 -12.09
CA ALA A 355 -39.38 -12.45 -12.50
C ALA A 355 -39.18 -12.59 -14.00
N VAL A 356 -38.87 -13.80 -14.45
CA VAL A 356 -38.78 -14.13 -15.87
C VAL A 356 -39.88 -15.14 -16.17
N VAL A 357 -40.73 -14.85 -17.15
CA VAL A 357 -41.70 -15.80 -17.67
C VAL A 357 -41.35 -16.15 -19.11
N ILE A 358 -40.99 -17.42 -19.32
CA ILE A 358 -40.80 -17.96 -20.67
C ILE A 358 -42.19 -18.37 -21.17
N ARG A 359 -42.64 -17.81 -22.30
CA ARG A 359 -44.00 -18.00 -22.82
C ARG A 359 -44.04 -18.99 -23.98
N GLY A 360 -44.93 -19.98 -23.89
CA GLY A 360 -45.28 -20.87 -25.00
C GLY A 360 -44.15 -21.77 -25.50
N ALA A 361 -43.23 -22.19 -24.63
CA ALA A 361 -42.13 -23.08 -24.99
C ALA A 361 -42.55 -24.56 -25.00
N LYS A 362 -41.73 -25.39 -25.65
CA LYS A 362 -41.75 -26.84 -25.47
C LYS A 362 -40.94 -27.21 -24.22
N VAL A 363 -41.62 -27.51 -23.13
CA VAL A 363 -41.01 -27.74 -21.81
C VAL A 363 -40.85 -29.23 -21.57
N TRP A 364 -39.61 -29.68 -21.41
CA TRP A 364 -39.27 -31.04 -21.04
C TRP A 364 -39.26 -31.13 -19.52
N THR A 365 -40.19 -31.85 -18.91
CA THR A 365 -40.22 -31.98 -17.44
C THR A 365 -39.21 -33.02 -16.95
N CYS A 366 -38.88 -34.01 -17.80
CA CYS A 366 -38.11 -35.20 -17.43
C CYS A 366 -38.75 -36.03 -16.30
N GLU A 367 -40.07 -35.88 -16.09
CA GLU A 367 -40.89 -36.65 -15.16
C GLU A 367 -42.09 -37.30 -15.88
N ASP A 368 -43.05 -37.85 -15.13
CA ASP A 368 -44.21 -38.60 -15.65
C ASP A 368 -45.12 -37.74 -16.55
N GLU A 369 -45.15 -36.42 -16.35
CA GLU A 369 -45.87 -35.45 -17.16
C GLU A 369 -45.31 -35.35 -18.60
N GLY A 370 -44.08 -35.80 -18.83
CA GLY A 370 -43.45 -35.84 -20.14
C GLY A 370 -43.15 -34.45 -20.71
N ILE A 371 -43.53 -34.22 -21.97
CA ILE A 371 -43.24 -32.96 -22.67
C ILE A 371 -44.50 -32.12 -22.75
N LEU A 372 -44.43 -30.91 -22.20
CA LEU A 372 -45.52 -29.93 -22.26
C LEU A 372 -45.33 -29.03 -23.47
N GLU A 373 -46.33 -28.99 -24.36
CA GLU A 373 -46.34 -28.16 -25.55
C GLU A 373 -46.98 -26.79 -25.26
N GLU A 374 -46.42 -25.72 -25.83
CA GLU A 374 -46.89 -24.32 -25.64
C GLU A 374 -47.09 -23.95 -24.16
N ALA A 375 -46.17 -24.39 -23.30
CA ALA A 375 -46.20 -24.14 -21.87
C ALA A 375 -45.39 -22.90 -21.47
N ASP A 376 -45.85 -22.24 -20.42
CA ASP A 376 -45.15 -21.14 -19.78
C ASP A 376 -44.34 -21.65 -18.58
N VAL A 377 -43.18 -21.06 -18.33
CA VAL A 377 -42.33 -21.33 -17.15
C VAL A 377 -42.06 -20.01 -16.45
N LEU A 378 -42.50 -19.88 -15.19
CA LEU A 378 -42.29 -18.70 -14.36
C LEU A 378 -41.14 -18.94 -13.38
N LEU A 379 -40.13 -18.06 -13.45
CA LEU A 379 -38.92 -18.07 -12.64
C LEU A 379 -38.87 -16.81 -11.76
N TYR A 380 -38.59 -16.98 -10.47
CA TYR A 380 -38.40 -15.87 -9.53
C TYR A 380 -37.50 -16.30 -8.37
N GLU A 381 -36.55 -15.45 -7.97
CA GLU A 381 -35.59 -15.72 -6.88
C GLU A 381 -34.88 -17.09 -7.02
N GLY A 382 -34.49 -17.44 -8.25
CA GLY A 382 -33.83 -18.71 -8.55
C GLY A 382 -34.71 -19.95 -8.43
N LYS A 383 -36.04 -19.78 -8.30
CA LYS A 383 -37.01 -20.88 -8.19
C LYS A 383 -37.97 -20.88 -9.36
N ILE A 384 -38.42 -22.07 -9.75
CA ILE A 384 -39.56 -22.25 -10.65
C ILE A 384 -40.82 -22.10 -9.80
N LEU A 385 -41.60 -21.04 -10.02
CA LEU A 385 -42.86 -20.80 -9.30
C LEU A 385 -44.04 -21.53 -9.93
N GLY A 386 -43.99 -21.78 -11.25
CA GLY A 386 -45.05 -22.46 -11.96
C GLY A 386 -44.63 -22.87 -13.36
N VAL A 387 -45.20 -24.00 -13.80
CA VAL A 387 -45.12 -24.51 -15.17
C VAL A 387 -46.53 -24.85 -15.63
N GLY A 388 -46.96 -24.34 -16.78
CA GLY A 388 -48.29 -24.65 -17.29
C GLY A 388 -48.71 -23.78 -18.47
N ALA A 389 -49.82 -24.13 -19.10
CA ALA A 389 -50.32 -23.35 -20.23
C ALA A 389 -50.96 -22.05 -19.78
N ARG A 390 -50.52 -20.91 -20.36
CA ARG A 390 -51.11 -19.57 -20.14
C ARG A 390 -51.10 -19.17 -18.66
N LEU A 391 -49.94 -19.22 -18.02
CA LEU A 391 -49.79 -18.86 -16.60
C LEU A 391 -50.20 -17.41 -16.37
N ASN A 392 -51.06 -17.19 -15.37
CA ASN A 392 -51.39 -15.86 -14.89
C ASN A 392 -50.38 -15.43 -13.82
N VAL A 393 -49.37 -14.65 -14.22
CA VAL A 393 -48.25 -14.26 -13.34
C VAL A 393 -48.73 -13.53 -12.07
N ALA A 394 -49.85 -12.80 -12.15
CA ALA A 394 -50.45 -12.08 -11.03
C ALA A 394 -50.99 -12.99 -9.90
N GLU A 395 -51.16 -14.29 -10.15
CA GLU A 395 -51.53 -15.26 -9.13
C GLU A 395 -50.33 -15.72 -8.29
N PHE A 396 -49.11 -15.56 -8.81
CA PHE A 396 -47.87 -16.01 -8.18
C PHE A 396 -47.09 -14.87 -7.53
N LEU A 397 -47.19 -13.66 -8.08
CA LEU A 397 -46.33 -12.53 -7.73
C LEU A 397 -47.15 -11.28 -7.41
N SER A 398 -46.65 -10.51 -6.46
CA SER A 398 -47.20 -9.20 -6.10
C SER A 398 -47.00 -8.19 -7.24
N ALA A 399 -47.87 -7.18 -7.33
CA ALA A 399 -47.87 -6.21 -8.42
C ALA A 399 -46.62 -5.28 -8.47
N ASP A 400 -45.80 -5.28 -7.42
CA ASP A 400 -44.53 -4.54 -7.34
C ASP A 400 -43.34 -5.29 -7.96
N VAL A 401 -43.53 -6.54 -8.38
CA VAL A 401 -42.50 -7.37 -9.00
C VAL A 401 -42.45 -7.08 -10.51
N GLU A 402 -41.29 -6.65 -11.00
CA GLU A 402 -41.07 -6.47 -12.43
C GLU A 402 -41.05 -7.85 -13.13
N VAL A 403 -41.69 -7.98 -14.29
CA VAL A 403 -41.76 -9.25 -15.03
C VAL A 403 -41.16 -9.06 -16.41
N GLU A 404 -40.14 -9.85 -16.73
CA GLU A 404 -39.61 -10.00 -18.09
C GLU A 404 -40.32 -11.14 -18.80
N GLU A 405 -40.94 -10.85 -19.95
CA GLU A 405 -41.50 -11.90 -20.80
C GLU A 405 -40.50 -12.29 -21.90
N VAL A 406 -40.15 -13.58 -21.93
CA VAL A 406 -39.30 -14.18 -22.96
C VAL A 406 -40.18 -15.01 -23.88
N ASN A 407 -40.12 -14.74 -25.19
CA ASN A 407 -40.86 -15.53 -26.18
C ASN A 407 -40.18 -16.90 -26.39
N GLY A 408 -40.78 -17.96 -25.86
CA GLY A 408 -40.29 -19.32 -25.98
C GLY A 408 -40.91 -20.13 -27.13
N ARG A 409 -41.80 -19.55 -27.95
CA ARG A 409 -42.46 -20.30 -29.02
C ARG A 409 -41.47 -20.85 -30.04
N GLY A 410 -41.61 -22.14 -30.35
CA GLY A 410 -40.66 -22.86 -31.21
C GLY A 410 -39.30 -23.14 -30.56
N MET A 411 -39.11 -22.74 -29.30
CA MET A 411 -37.93 -23.05 -28.50
C MET A 411 -38.23 -24.17 -27.50
N HIS A 412 -37.16 -24.76 -26.98
CA HIS A 412 -37.24 -25.81 -25.97
C HIS A 412 -36.71 -25.28 -24.63
N VAL A 413 -37.38 -25.67 -23.55
CA VAL A 413 -36.90 -25.47 -22.18
C VAL A 413 -36.67 -26.85 -21.57
N THR A 414 -35.45 -27.12 -21.12
CA THR A 414 -35.08 -28.38 -20.46
C THR A 414 -34.53 -28.09 -19.06
N PRO A 415 -34.58 -29.04 -18.13
CA PRO A 415 -33.77 -28.95 -16.93
C PRO A 415 -32.30 -28.87 -17.34
N GLY A 416 -31.50 -28.13 -16.55
CA GLY A 416 -30.06 -28.16 -16.72
C GLY A 416 -29.53 -29.58 -16.46
N ILE A 417 -28.62 -30.07 -17.30
CA ILE A 417 -27.93 -31.32 -17.03
C ILE A 417 -26.73 -30.99 -16.15
N ILE A 418 -26.65 -31.65 -15.00
CA ILE A 418 -25.52 -31.51 -14.07
C ILE A 418 -24.67 -32.76 -14.20
N ASP A 419 -23.39 -32.59 -14.55
CA ASP A 419 -22.40 -33.66 -14.45
C ASP A 419 -21.93 -33.78 -12.99
N GLU A 420 -22.29 -34.89 -12.34
CA GLU A 420 -21.88 -35.19 -10.96
C GLU A 420 -20.38 -35.46 -10.82
N HIS A 421 -19.69 -35.79 -11.91
CA HIS A 421 -18.26 -36.02 -11.96
C HIS A 421 -17.54 -34.93 -12.76
N SER A 422 -17.66 -33.70 -12.28
CA SER A 422 -17.06 -32.55 -12.93
C SER A 422 -15.76 -32.09 -12.27
N HIS A 423 -14.82 -31.66 -13.11
CA HIS A 423 -13.59 -30.99 -12.71
C HIS A 423 -13.67 -29.46 -12.83
N ILE A 424 -14.84 -28.86 -13.13
CA ILE A 424 -14.87 -27.40 -13.22
C ILE A 424 -14.54 -26.75 -11.89
N ALA A 425 -13.85 -25.62 -11.98
CA ALA A 425 -13.44 -24.81 -10.84
C ALA A 425 -12.53 -25.53 -9.84
N ILE A 426 -12.05 -26.74 -10.13
CA ILE A 426 -11.05 -27.38 -9.30
C ILE A 426 -9.74 -26.58 -9.41
N GLU A 427 -9.32 -26.06 -8.27
CA GLU A 427 -8.07 -25.35 -8.08
C GLU A 427 -7.03 -26.30 -7.48
N ARG A 428 -5.79 -26.22 -7.97
CA ARG A 428 -4.66 -27.07 -7.52
C ARG A 428 -4.94 -28.58 -7.78
N GLY A 429 -4.26 -29.45 -7.05
CA GLY A 429 -4.41 -30.90 -7.16
C GLY A 429 -5.40 -31.43 -6.14
N VAL A 430 -6.41 -32.17 -6.59
CA VAL A 430 -7.38 -32.89 -5.74
C VAL A 430 -7.04 -34.36 -5.54
N ASN A 431 -6.08 -34.89 -6.29
CA ASN A 431 -5.63 -36.28 -6.19
C ASN A 431 -4.24 -36.33 -5.57
N GLU A 432 -4.12 -37.00 -4.42
CA GLU A 432 -2.83 -37.35 -3.83
C GLU A 432 -2.44 -38.77 -4.28
N SER A 433 -1.69 -38.85 -5.38
CA SER A 433 -1.32 -40.12 -6.04
C SER A 433 -0.54 -41.09 -5.15
N THR A 434 0.00 -40.64 -4.02
CA THR A 434 0.77 -41.47 -3.10
C THR A 434 -0.06 -42.07 -1.95
N GLN A 435 -1.30 -41.60 -1.77
CA GLN A 435 -2.20 -42.10 -0.73
C GLN A 435 -3.26 -43.03 -1.33
N ALA A 436 -3.48 -44.19 -0.69
CA ALA A 436 -4.53 -45.12 -1.09
C ALA A 436 -5.94 -44.59 -0.79
N SER A 437 -6.06 -43.62 0.13
CA SER A 437 -7.29 -42.93 0.47
C SER A 437 -6.97 -41.48 0.85
N SER A 438 -7.60 -40.52 0.17
CA SER A 438 -7.44 -39.08 0.40
C SER A 438 -8.70 -38.44 0.98
N ALA A 439 -9.44 -39.16 1.84
CA ALA A 439 -10.70 -38.71 2.44
C ALA A 439 -10.55 -37.57 3.47
N GLU A 440 -9.34 -36.99 3.59
CA GLU A 440 -8.99 -35.93 4.54
C GLU A 440 -9.40 -34.53 4.05
N VAL A 441 -9.85 -34.40 2.79
CA VAL A 441 -10.20 -33.12 2.17
C VAL A 441 -11.52 -33.20 1.43
N TRP A 442 -12.38 -32.21 1.64
CA TRP A 442 -13.65 -32.05 0.93
C TRP A 442 -13.42 -31.29 -0.39
N ILE A 443 -14.17 -31.63 -1.45
CA ILE A 443 -14.05 -30.95 -2.74
C ILE A 443 -14.29 -29.43 -2.62
N GLY A 444 -15.16 -29.01 -1.69
CA GLY A 444 -15.43 -27.60 -1.40
C GLY A 444 -14.19 -26.80 -0.99
N HIS A 445 -13.16 -27.45 -0.43
CA HIS A 445 -11.89 -26.80 -0.07
C HIS A 445 -10.99 -26.55 -1.29
N SER A 446 -11.28 -27.14 -2.43
CA SER A 446 -10.49 -27.03 -3.66
C SER A 446 -11.20 -26.26 -4.77
N LEU A 447 -12.31 -25.58 -4.48
CA LEU A 447 -13.06 -24.82 -5.50
C LEU A 447 -12.56 -23.39 -5.65
N ASN A 448 -12.34 -22.97 -6.90
CA ASN A 448 -12.09 -21.61 -7.32
C ASN A 448 -13.40 -20.96 -7.78
N SER A 449 -14.03 -20.15 -6.91
CA SER A 449 -15.26 -19.43 -7.25
C SER A 449 -15.12 -18.42 -8.40
N GLU A 450 -13.89 -18.08 -8.80
CA GLU A 450 -13.62 -17.14 -9.89
C GLU A 450 -13.31 -17.84 -11.22
N ASP A 451 -13.40 -19.16 -11.27
CA ASP A 451 -13.04 -19.91 -12.48
C ASP A 451 -14.02 -19.59 -13.62
N VAL A 452 -13.46 -19.12 -14.74
CA VAL A 452 -14.24 -18.78 -15.94
C VAL A 452 -15.01 -19.97 -16.49
N ASN A 453 -14.57 -21.20 -16.21
CA ASN A 453 -15.25 -22.41 -16.67
C ASN A 453 -16.59 -22.62 -15.97
N ILE A 454 -16.82 -22.02 -14.79
CA ILE A 454 -18.16 -21.97 -14.17
C ILE A 454 -19.13 -21.30 -15.15
N TYR A 455 -18.75 -20.15 -15.71
CA TYR A 455 -19.58 -19.44 -16.69
C TYR A 455 -19.66 -20.18 -18.03
N ARG A 456 -18.54 -20.69 -18.54
CA ARG A 456 -18.50 -21.34 -19.87
C ARG A 456 -19.32 -22.62 -19.96
N GLN A 457 -19.53 -23.31 -18.84
CA GLN A 457 -20.31 -24.54 -18.82
C GLN A 457 -21.79 -24.33 -18.45
N LEU A 458 -22.17 -23.10 -18.07
CA LEU A 458 -23.57 -22.70 -17.94
C LEU A 458 -24.21 -22.31 -19.29
N ALA A 459 -23.39 -21.95 -20.29
CA ALA A 459 -23.79 -21.59 -21.65
C ALA A 459 -23.62 -22.78 -22.60
#